data_AF-A0AAX2E6D6-F1
#
_entry.id   AF-A0AAX2E6D6-F1
#
_cell.length_a   1.000
_cell.length_b   1.000
_cell.length_c   1.000
_cell.angle_alpha   90.00
_cell.angle_beta   90.00
_cell.angle_gamma   90.00
#
_symmetry.space_group_name_H-M   'P 1'
#
loop_
_entity.id
_entity.type
_entity.pdbx_description
1 polymer ?
#
loop_
_entity_poly.entity_id
_entity_poly.type
_entity_poly.pdbx_seq_one_letter_code
_entity_poly.pdbx_strand_id
1 'polypeptide(L)'
;MDTFKRFNFKLSFDKQKIAQVTEQQQIDRSLAFLKAIGEIDPILKNWFLCAEGKDDGLTHNVLLDPSSLRREIASWKDSDFDVNDMSFVLWNGIPDPLKGGLSITYHARSGGSLPAGIEFSEAGTLVRCLPDPRQGIVELMNAAVDLWPEIYWGVAAPNEYFRKQRVFQDRQTIGWIGYCPHPLSAADFPEVAELRPTQSKGTIVVACPGIMDEKNVQHVQVVGDTDIKLVELGLLPGRY
;
A
#
# COMPACT_ATOMS: atom_id res chain seq x y z
N MET A 1 25.43 3.43 13.07
CA MET A 1 25.06 3.46 11.65
C MET A 1 23.55 3.41 11.59
N ASP A 2 22.95 4.46 11.05
CA ASP A 2 21.50 4.59 10.90
C ASP A 2 21.07 3.75 9.68
N THR A 3 20.67 2.50 9.94
CA THR A 3 20.44 1.50 8.89
C THR A 3 19.06 1.68 8.28
N PHE A 4 18.98 1.86 6.96
CA PHE A 4 17.69 1.92 6.25
C PHE A 4 16.90 0.62 6.43
N LYS A 5 15.74 0.73 7.08
CA LYS A 5 14.87 -0.42 7.33
C LYS A 5 13.94 -0.63 6.15
N ARG A 6 14.11 -1.74 5.43
CA ARG A 6 13.23 -2.08 4.29
C ARG A 6 11.85 -2.50 4.78
N PHE A 7 10.80 -1.98 4.15
CA PHE A 7 9.41 -2.34 4.40
C PHE A 7 8.76 -2.89 3.14
N ASN A 8 7.83 -3.83 3.29
CA ASN A 8 6.79 -4.07 2.29
C ASN A 8 5.62 -3.19 2.66
N PHE A 9 5.12 -2.42 1.69
CA PHE A 9 3.83 -1.74 1.83
C PHE A 9 3.03 -1.93 0.55
N LYS A 10 1.98 -2.74 0.65
CA LYS A 10 1.08 -3.06 -0.46
C LYS A 10 -0.38 -3.06 -0.03
N LEU A 11 -1.25 -2.72 -0.98
CA LEU A 11 -2.69 -2.76 -0.89
C LEU A 11 -3.18 -3.61 -2.06
N SER A 12 -3.78 -4.76 -1.79
CA SER A 12 -4.15 -5.75 -2.81
C SER A 12 -5.61 -5.60 -3.22
N PHE A 13 -5.85 -5.56 -4.53
CA PHE A 13 -7.19 -5.49 -5.10
C PHE A 13 -7.75 -6.88 -5.38
N ASP A 14 -9.07 -7.02 -5.20
CA ASP A 14 -9.82 -8.16 -5.69
C ASP A 14 -9.84 -8.05 -7.23
N LYS A 15 -9.14 -8.98 -7.90
CA LYS A 15 -8.94 -8.96 -9.36
C LYS A 15 -10.26 -8.93 -10.13
N GLN A 16 -11.30 -9.61 -9.63
CA GLN A 16 -12.59 -9.65 -10.30
C GLN A 16 -13.34 -8.34 -10.12
N LYS A 17 -13.31 -7.75 -8.93
CA LYS A 17 -13.99 -6.47 -8.66
C LYS A 17 -13.30 -5.29 -9.33
N ILE A 18 -11.97 -5.21 -9.27
CA ILE A 18 -11.24 -4.08 -9.84
C ILE A 18 -11.39 -4.02 -11.36
N ALA A 19 -11.51 -5.16 -12.03
CA ALA A 19 -11.74 -5.25 -13.47
C ALA A 19 -13.11 -4.69 -13.92
N GLN A 20 -14.06 -4.51 -12.99
CA GLN A 20 -15.35 -3.87 -13.28
C GLN A 20 -15.30 -2.34 -13.16
N VAL A 21 -14.22 -1.79 -12.59
CA VAL A 21 -14.06 -0.34 -12.44
C VAL A 21 -13.54 0.23 -13.75
N THR A 22 -14.24 1.22 -14.31
CA THR A 22 -13.83 1.82 -15.58
C THR A 22 -12.47 2.49 -15.47
N GLU A 23 -11.70 2.48 -16.56
CA GLU A 23 -10.39 3.16 -16.60
C GLU A 23 -10.48 4.61 -16.11
N GLN A 24 -11.50 5.37 -16.57
CA GLN A 24 -11.68 6.76 -16.16
C GLN A 24 -11.92 6.90 -14.65
N GLN A 25 -12.73 6.02 -14.03
CA GLN A 25 -12.90 6.01 -12.58
C GLN A 25 -11.61 5.66 -11.84
N GLN A 26 -10.81 4.73 -12.37
CA GLN A 26 -9.54 4.39 -11.74
C GLN A 26 -8.55 5.54 -11.82
N ILE A 27 -8.44 6.24 -12.96
CA ILE A 27 -7.66 7.47 -13.11
C ILE A 27 -8.09 8.52 -12.08
N ASP A 28 -9.40 8.77 -11.95
CA ASP A 28 -9.92 9.78 -11.04
C ASP A 28 -9.60 9.43 -9.57
N ARG A 29 -9.74 8.15 -9.20
CA ARG A 29 -9.35 7.66 -7.87
C ARG A 29 -7.84 7.79 -7.64
N SER A 30 -7.01 7.43 -8.62
CA SER A 30 -5.55 7.59 -8.53
C SER A 30 -5.15 9.04 -8.29
N LEU A 31 -5.70 9.99 -9.06
CA LEU A 31 -5.41 11.42 -8.87
C LEU A 31 -5.91 11.95 -7.52
N ALA A 32 -7.11 11.53 -7.10
CA ALA A 32 -7.66 11.89 -5.80
C ALA A 32 -6.79 11.36 -4.65
N PHE A 33 -6.27 10.14 -4.78
CA PHE A 33 -5.37 9.54 -3.81
C PHE A 33 -4.04 10.28 -3.71
N LEU A 34 -3.39 10.56 -4.84
CA LEU A 34 -2.13 11.31 -4.87
C LEU A 34 -2.28 12.71 -4.25
N LYS A 35 -3.43 13.35 -4.50
CA LYS A 35 -3.78 14.63 -3.85
C LYS A 35 -3.96 14.46 -2.33
N ALA A 36 -4.70 13.44 -1.89
CA ALA A 36 -4.97 13.20 -0.47
C ALA A 36 -3.68 12.91 0.31
N ILE A 37 -2.80 12.05 -0.21
CA ILE A 37 -1.53 11.72 0.47
C ILE A 37 -0.54 12.90 0.46
N GLY A 38 -0.65 13.82 -0.49
CA GLY A 38 0.16 15.03 -0.54
C GLY A 38 -0.10 16.03 0.60
N GLU A 39 -1.22 15.89 1.31
CA GLU A 39 -1.53 16.67 2.52
C GLU A 39 -0.90 16.08 3.79
N ILE A 40 -0.42 14.82 3.75
CA ILE A 40 0.19 14.13 4.90
C ILE A 40 1.61 14.67 5.15
N ASP A 41 2.44 14.71 4.10
CA ASP A 41 3.85 15.13 4.20
C ASP A 41 4.40 15.64 2.86
N PRO A 42 5.35 16.61 2.86
CA PRO A 42 6.00 17.10 1.65
C PRO A 42 6.60 16.03 0.72
N ILE A 43 7.10 14.89 1.24
CA ILE A 43 7.66 13.82 0.40
C ILE A 43 6.59 13.11 -0.45
N LEU A 44 5.31 13.28 -0.12
CA LEU A 44 4.16 12.68 -0.82
C LEU A 44 3.44 13.67 -1.73
N LYS A 45 3.91 14.92 -1.80
CA LYS A 45 3.21 16.04 -2.46
C LYS A 45 3.28 16.01 -3.98
N ASN A 46 4.34 15.45 -4.55
CA ASN A 46 4.60 15.48 -5.98
C ASN A 46 4.80 14.07 -6.50
N TRP A 47 4.29 13.81 -7.70
CA TRP A 47 4.36 12.51 -8.37
C TRP A 47 4.57 12.72 -9.86
N PHE A 48 5.54 12.01 -10.41
CA PHE A 48 5.99 12.17 -11.78
C PHE A 48 6.03 10.83 -12.51
N LEU A 49 5.90 10.88 -13.84
CA LEU A 49 6.16 9.71 -14.69
C LEU A 49 7.64 9.30 -14.60
N CYS A 50 7.90 8.00 -14.66
CA CYS A 50 9.26 7.47 -14.78
C CYS A 50 9.75 7.67 -16.22
N ALA A 51 10.77 8.49 -16.43
CA ALA A 51 11.43 8.63 -17.73
C ALA A 51 12.83 7.98 -17.70
N GLU A 52 13.37 7.65 -18.88
CA GLU A 52 14.72 7.06 -19.00
C GLU A 52 15.84 8.03 -18.54
N GLY A 53 15.57 9.34 -18.49
CA GLY A 53 16.51 10.39 -18.04
C GLY A 53 16.04 11.12 -16.76
N LYS A 54 17.00 11.53 -15.91
CA LYS A 54 16.71 12.22 -14.63
C LYS A 54 15.97 13.55 -14.79
N ASP A 55 16.33 14.33 -15.82
CA ASP A 55 15.72 15.64 -16.06
C ASP A 55 14.33 15.49 -16.71
N ASP A 56 14.17 14.54 -17.64
CA ASP A 56 12.88 14.21 -18.27
C ASP A 56 11.87 13.68 -17.24
N GLY A 57 12.33 12.92 -16.24
CA GLY A 57 11.49 12.33 -15.19
C GLY A 57 10.85 13.34 -14.25
N LEU A 58 11.29 14.60 -14.23
CA LEU A 58 10.70 15.68 -13.42
C LEU A 58 9.75 16.59 -14.22
N THR A 59 9.63 16.39 -15.53
CA THR A 59 8.84 17.27 -16.40
C THR A 59 7.33 16.99 -16.35
N HIS A 60 6.94 15.78 -15.94
CA HIS A 60 5.56 15.30 -16.02
C HIS A 60 4.96 15.05 -14.63
N ASN A 61 4.75 16.12 -13.85
CA ASN A 61 4.00 16.02 -12.59
C ASN A 61 2.52 15.72 -12.90
N VAL A 62 2.04 14.54 -12.50
CA VAL A 62 0.71 14.05 -12.88
C VAL A 62 -0.44 14.80 -12.21
N LEU A 63 -0.18 15.50 -11.10
CA LEU A 63 -1.18 16.36 -10.43
C LEU A 63 -1.31 17.72 -11.13
N LEU A 64 -0.27 18.19 -11.82
CA LEU A 64 -0.27 19.44 -12.59
C LEU A 64 -0.71 19.22 -14.04
N ASP A 65 -0.37 18.07 -14.63
CA ASP A 65 -0.85 17.62 -15.92
C ASP A 65 -1.50 16.22 -15.82
N PRO A 66 -2.78 16.12 -15.41
CA PRO A 66 -3.50 14.85 -15.37
C PRO A 66 -3.61 14.13 -16.73
N SER A 67 -3.38 14.84 -17.84
CA SER A 67 -3.38 14.20 -19.16
C SER A 67 -2.13 13.35 -19.39
N SER A 68 -1.03 13.64 -18.68
CA SER A 68 0.20 12.83 -18.73
C SER A 68 -0.02 11.41 -18.20
N LEU A 69 -0.77 11.26 -17.10
CA LEU A 69 -1.12 9.95 -16.55
C LEU A 69 -1.95 9.12 -17.54
N ARG A 70 -2.87 9.74 -18.29
CA ARG A 70 -3.65 9.04 -19.33
C ARG A 70 -2.75 8.52 -20.46
N ARG A 71 -1.77 9.32 -20.90
CA ARG A 71 -0.81 8.91 -21.92
C ARG A 71 0.08 7.77 -21.42
N GLU A 72 0.52 7.85 -20.18
CA GLU A 72 1.27 6.77 -19.52
C GLU A 72 0.45 5.48 -19.54
N ILE A 73 -0.76 5.48 -19.00
CA ILE A 73 -1.65 4.31 -18.97
C ILE A 73 -1.86 3.70 -20.37
N ALA A 74 -2.07 4.55 -21.38
CA ALA A 74 -2.24 4.08 -22.76
C ALA A 74 -0.97 3.39 -23.30
N SER A 75 0.23 3.81 -22.87
CA SER A 75 1.50 3.20 -23.29
C SER A 75 1.74 1.81 -22.68
N TRP A 76 1.10 1.49 -21.56
CA TRP A 76 1.15 0.15 -20.94
C TRP A 76 0.29 -0.88 -21.65
N LYS A 77 -0.69 -0.46 -22.47
CA LYS A 77 -1.65 -1.39 -23.08
C LYS A 77 -1.01 -2.18 -24.22
N ASP A 78 -1.13 -3.51 -24.12
CA ASP A 78 -0.84 -4.47 -25.17
C ASP A 78 -2.08 -5.35 -25.46
N SER A 79 -1.91 -6.41 -26.25
CA SER A 79 -3.00 -7.33 -26.61
C SER A 79 -3.60 -8.10 -25.43
N ASP A 80 -2.90 -8.16 -24.30
CA ASP A 80 -3.29 -8.93 -23.11
C ASP A 80 -4.03 -8.05 -22.07
N PHE A 81 -4.23 -6.76 -22.36
CA PHE A 81 -5.02 -5.85 -21.51
C PHE A 81 -6.51 -5.92 -21.86
N ASP A 82 -7.34 -6.17 -20.84
CA ASP A 82 -8.77 -5.93 -20.93
C ASP A 82 -9.09 -4.42 -21.01
N VAL A 83 -10.31 -4.07 -21.42
CA VAL A 83 -10.73 -2.66 -21.60
C VAL A 83 -10.50 -1.78 -20.36
N ASN A 84 -10.67 -2.37 -19.17
CA ASN A 84 -10.53 -1.70 -17.88
C ASN A 84 -9.18 -1.96 -17.21
N ASP A 85 -8.31 -2.77 -17.81
CA ASP A 85 -7.00 -3.05 -17.24
C ASP A 85 -6.16 -1.76 -17.25
N MET A 86 -5.53 -1.47 -16.12
CA MET A 86 -4.71 -0.26 -15.93
C MET A 86 -3.41 -0.59 -15.21
N SER A 87 -2.31 -0.03 -15.68
CA SER A 87 -1.01 -0.09 -15.01
C SER A 87 -0.24 1.20 -15.20
N PHE A 88 0.51 1.60 -14.18
CA PHE A 88 1.45 2.72 -14.24
C PHE A 88 2.46 2.62 -13.10
N VAL A 89 3.58 3.32 -13.26
CA VAL A 89 4.55 3.55 -12.18
C VAL A 89 4.82 5.05 -12.07
N LEU A 90 4.79 5.57 -10.84
CA LEU A 90 5.09 6.97 -10.53
C LEU A 90 6.19 7.04 -9.49
N TRP A 91 7.00 8.09 -9.52
CA TRP A 91 7.98 8.39 -8.47
C TRP A 91 7.79 9.80 -7.94
N ASN A 92 8.23 10.07 -6.73
CA ASN A 92 7.95 11.35 -6.07
C ASN A 92 8.95 12.48 -6.37
N GLY A 93 9.88 12.27 -7.30
CA GLY A 93 10.90 13.27 -7.64
C GLY A 93 12.12 13.30 -6.72
N ILE A 94 12.18 12.43 -5.69
CA ILE A 94 13.29 12.36 -4.73
C ILE A 94 14.18 11.15 -5.07
N PRO A 95 15.45 11.33 -5.49
CA PRO A 95 16.28 10.20 -5.91
C PRO A 95 16.82 9.32 -4.78
N ASP A 96 16.97 9.88 -3.57
CA ASP A 96 17.62 9.21 -2.44
C ASP A 96 16.56 8.67 -1.47
N PRO A 97 16.41 7.33 -1.32
CA PRO A 97 15.49 6.73 -0.36
C PRO A 97 15.76 7.15 1.09
N LEU A 98 16.99 7.56 1.43
CA LEU A 98 17.33 8.07 2.76
C LEU A 98 16.77 9.47 3.03
N LYS A 99 16.28 10.16 1.99
CA LYS A 99 15.74 11.53 2.02
C LYS A 99 14.27 11.61 1.57
N GLY A 100 13.57 10.49 1.48
CA GLY A 100 12.17 10.46 1.07
C GLY A 100 11.90 9.82 -0.29
N GLY A 101 12.92 9.31 -0.99
CA GLY A 101 12.74 8.70 -2.32
C GLY A 101 11.78 7.51 -2.32
N LEU A 102 10.72 7.61 -3.12
CA LEU A 102 9.59 6.68 -3.11
C LEU A 102 9.00 6.54 -4.52
N SER A 103 8.51 5.34 -4.85
CA SER A 103 7.69 5.12 -6.03
C SER A 103 6.42 4.33 -5.71
N ILE A 104 5.39 4.54 -6.51
CA ILE A 104 4.13 3.79 -6.48
C ILE A 104 4.02 3.01 -7.77
N THR A 105 3.79 1.71 -7.64
CA THR A 105 3.35 0.85 -8.73
C THR A 105 1.86 0.58 -8.56
N TYR A 106 1.10 0.74 -9.63
CA TYR A 106 -0.33 0.46 -9.66
C TYR A 106 -0.64 -0.59 -10.71
N HIS A 107 -1.35 -1.64 -10.32
CA HIS A 107 -1.87 -2.65 -11.23
C HIS A 107 -3.34 -2.94 -10.90
N ALA A 108 -4.24 -2.66 -11.83
CA ALA A 108 -5.63 -3.08 -11.76
C ALA A 108 -5.91 -3.94 -12.98
N ARG A 109 -5.72 -5.25 -12.82
CA ARG A 109 -5.88 -6.21 -13.91
C ARG A 109 -6.61 -7.45 -13.44
N SER A 110 -7.47 -7.98 -14.30
CA SER A 110 -8.18 -9.25 -14.05
C SER A 110 -7.28 -10.46 -14.31
N GLY A 111 -6.47 -10.38 -15.37
CA GLY A 111 -5.60 -11.43 -15.87
C GLY A 111 -4.13 -11.28 -15.48
N GLY A 112 -3.30 -12.21 -15.96
CA GLY A 112 -1.86 -12.22 -15.76
C GLY A 112 -1.38 -12.67 -14.37
N SER A 113 -0.07 -12.89 -14.27
CA SER A 113 0.61 -13.33 -13.05
C SER A 113 0.94 -12.20 -12.07
N LEU A 114 0.80 -10.94 -12.49
CA LEU A 114 1.08 -9.80 -11.62
C LEU A 114 0.01 -9.68 -10.52
N PRO A 115 0.41 -9.32 -9.28
CA PRO A 115 -0.54 -8.99 -8.24
C PRO A 115 -1.29 -7.70 -8.61
N ALA A 116 -2.61 -7.69 -8.45
CA ALA A 116 -3.40 -6.47 -8.58
C ALA A 116 -3.38 -5.70 -7.26
N GLY A 117 -3.04 -4.41 -7.31
CA GLY A 117 -2.90 -3.59 -6.13
C GLY A 117 -2.12 -2.29 -6.35
N ILE A 118 -1.86 -1.62 -5.23
CA ILE A 118 -0.95 -0.48 -5.09
C ILE A 118 0.24 -0.97 -4.27
N GLU A 119 1.45 -0.76 -4.76
CA GLU A 119 2.68 -1.10 -4.05
C GLU A 119 3.59 0.13 -3.93
N PHE A 120 4.08 0.37 -2.73
CA PHE A 120 5.08 1.40 -2.44
C PHE A 120 6.46 0.76 -2.45
N SER A 121 7.27 1.09 -3.45
CA SER A 121 8.67 0.69 -3.47
C SER A 121 9.49 1.63 -2.61
N GLU A 122 10.50 1.09 -1.95
CA GLU A 122 11.29 1.82 -0.93
C GLU A 122 10.44 2.38 0.23
N ALA A 123 9.35 1.71 0.59
CA ALA A 123 8.44 2.08 1.70
C ALA A 123 9.14 2.28 3.06
N GLY A 124 10.37 1.77 3.23
CA GLY A 124 11.22 2.09 4.38
C GLY A 124 11.49 3.59 4.55
N THR A 125 11.40 4.37 3.48
CA THR A 125 11.52 5.82 3.52
C THR A 125 10.40 6.49 4.31
N LEU A 126 9.18 5.95 4.28
CA LEU A 126 8.05 6.45 5.06
C LEU A 126 8.34 6.33 6.56
N VAL A 127 8.96 5.21 6.96
CA VAL A 127 9.37 4.95 8.34
C VAL A 127 10.52 5.85 8.78
N ARG A 128 11.37 6.24 7.85
CA ARG A 128 12.55 7.07 8.12
C ARG A 128 12.24 8.56 8.15
N CYS A 129 11.44 9.04 7.20
CA CYS A 129 11.36 10.46 6.86
C CYS A 129 10.06 11.12 7.35
N LEU A 130 8.99 10.36 7.58
CA LEU A 130 7.78 10.93 8.15
C LEU A 130 8.03 11.32 9.62
N PRO A 131 7.55 12.49 10.09
CA PRO A 131 7.65 12.88 11.49
C PRO A 131 6.94 11.91 12.44
N ASP A 132 5.77 11.41 12.02
CA ASP A 132 5.04 10.32 12.68
C ASP A 132 4.74 9.22 11.64
N PRO A 133 5.61 8.21 11.51
CA PRO A 133 5.40 7.15 10.54
C PRO A 133 4.18 6.29 10.79
N ARG A 134 3.77 6.13 12.06
CA ARG A 134 2.57 5.34 12.38
C ARG A 134 1.35 6.06 11.83
N GLN A 135 1.18 7.33 12.20
CA GLN A 135 0.05 8.12 11.74
C GLN A 135 0.05 8.26 10.22
N GLY A 136 1.19 8.59 9.60
CA GLY A 136 1.25 8.78 8.15
C GLY A 136 0.96 7.51 7.35
N ILE A 137 1.40 6.33 7.80
CA ILE A 137 1.05 5.06 7.13
C ILE A 137 -0.43 4.72 7.33
N VAL A 138 -1.00 4.96 8.52
CA VAL A 138 -2.45 4.78 8.76
C VAL A 138 -3.26 5.71 7.85
N GLU A 139 -2.90 6.98 7.73
CA GLU A 139 -3.60 7.95 6.88
C GLU A 139 -3.48 7.61 5.40
N LEU A 140 -2.31 7.17 4.96
CA LEU A 140 -2.10 6.70 3.59
C LEU A 140 -2.96 5.47 3.27
N MET A 141 -2.97 4.49 4.18
CA MET A 141 -3.79 3.29 4.04
C MET A 141 -5.29 3.64 4.05
N ASN A 142 -5.71 4.55 4.94
CA ASN A 142 -7.08 5.03 5.03
C ASN A 142 -7.53 5.73 3.74
N ALA A 143 -6.70 6.63 3.21
CA ALA A 143 -6.98 7.34 1.96
C ALA A 143 -7.18 6.36 0.78
N ALA A 144 -6.41 5.27 0.74
CA ALA A 144 -6.59 4.25 -0.28
C ALA A 144 -7.88 3.45 -0.09
N VAL A 145 -8.16 2.92 1.09
CA VAL A 145 -9.34 2.06 1.32
C VAL A 145 -10.66 2.83 1.18
N ASP A 146 -10.65 4.15 1.38
CA ASP A 146 -11.81 5.02 1.13
C ASP A 146 -12.08 5.21 -0.38
N LEU A 147 -11.03 5.20 -1.21
CA LEU A 147 -11.12 5.38 -2.66
C LEU A 147 -11.33 4.07 -3.43
N TRP A 148 -10.82 2.95 -2.93
CA TRP A 148 -10.92 1.64 -3.55
C TRP A 148 -11.60 0.62 -2.63
N PRO A 149 -12.94 0.50 -2.69
CA PRO A 149 -13.68 -0.58 -2.04
C PRO A 149 -13.25 -1.99 -2.48
N GLU A 150 -12.53 -2.09 -3.61
CA GLU A 150 -12.01 -3.34 -4.16
C GLU A 150 -10.72 -3.81 -3.47
N ILE A 151 -10.13 -3.03 -2.55
CA ILE A 151 -9.02 -3.48 -1.70
C ILE A 151 -9.54 -4.58 -0.76
N TYR A 152 -8.99 -5.78 -0.88
CA TYR A 152 -9.32 -6.92 0.00
C TYR A 152 -8.29 -7.13 1.10
N TRP A 153 -7.09 -6.54 0.99
CA TRP A 153 -6.07 -6.63 2.03
C TRP A 153 -5.06 -5.50 1.92
N GLY A 154 -4.57 -4.99 3.06
CA GLY A 154 -3.46 -4.04 3.13
C GLY A 154 -2.42 -4.48 4.14
N VAL A 155 -1.15 -4.27 3.85
CA VAL A 155 -0.06 -4.60 4.77
C VAL A 155 1.12 -3.66 4.61
N ALA A 156 1.59 -3.13 5.74
CA ALA A 156 2.86 -2.46 5.92
C ALA A 156 3.67 -3.22 6.99
N ALA A 157 4.82 -3.77 6.64
CA ALA A 157 5.64 -4.56 7.58
C ALA A 157 7.14 -4.56 7.22
N PRO A 158 8.05 -4.73 8.20
CA PRO A 158 9.46 -4.95 7.92
C PRO A 158 9.67 -6.10 6.94
N ASN A 159 10.57 -5.93 5.98
CA ASN A 159 10.72 -6.90 4.88
C ASN A 159 11.18 -8.27 5.35
N GLU A 160 12.09 -8.31 6.33
CA GLU A 160 12.58 -9.58 6.88
C GLU A 160 11.47 -10.35 7.61
N TYR A 161 10.64 -9.66 8.39
CA TYR A 161 9.44 -10.25 8.99
C TYR A 161 8.51 -10.80 7.91
N PHE A 162 8.12 -9.95 6.96
CA PHE A 162 7.17 -10.30 5.90
C PHE A 162 7.64 -11.49 5.07
N ARG A 163 8.95 -11.66 4.83
CA ARG A 163 9.46 -12.75 4.00
C ARG A 163 9.73 -14.04 4.76
N LYS A 164 10.05 -13.99 6.06
CA LYS A 164 10.61 -15.16 6.77
C LYS A 164 9.95 -15.50 8.11
N GLN A 165 9.31 -14.54 8.77
CA GLN A 165 8.85 -14.71 10.16
C GLN A 165 7.33 -14.69 10.34
N ARG A 166 6.57 -14.48 9.26
CA ARG A 166 5.10 -14.62 9.30
C ARG A 166 4.72 -16.03 9.77
N VAL A 167 3.67 -16.11 10.58
CA VAL A 167 3.16 -17.39 11.12
C VAL A 167 2.73 -18.33 10.00
N PHE A 168 2.04 -17.79 8.98
CA PHE A 168 1.55 -18.55 7.84
C PHE A 168 2.27 -18.12 6.56
N GLN A 169 3.01 -19.04 5.93
CA GLN A 169 3.77 -18.72 4.72
C GLN A 169 2.87 -18.65 3.47
N ASP A 170 1.80 -19.43 3.45
CA ASP A 170 0.78 -19.55 2.40
C ASP A 170 -0.34 -18.50 2.49
N ARG A 171 -0.37 -17.69 3.55
CA ARG A 171 -1.39 -16.64 3.76
C ARG A 171 -0.80 -15.24 3.77
N GLN A 172 -1.65 -14.22 3.75
CA GLN A 172 -1.25 -12.85 4.06
C GLN A 172 -0.86 -12.72 5.55
N THR A 173 -0.43 -11.53 5.94
CA THR A 173 -0.23 -11.12 7.35
C THR A 173 -0.82 -9.73 7.51
N ILE A 174 -1.28 -9.41 8.71
CA ILE A 174 -1.69 -8.05 9.04
C ILE A 174 -0.48 -7.10 9.13
N GLY A 175 0.71 -7.62 9.45
CA GLY A 175 1.94 -6.83 9.53
C GLY A 175 1.96 -5.83 10.70
N TRP A 176 2.75 -4.77 10.58
CA TRP A 176 2.77 -3.71 11.58
C TRP A 176 1.48 -2.90 11.54
N ILE A 177 1.15 -2.41 10.34
CA ILE A 177 -0.10 -1.70 10.05
C ILE A 177 -0.74 -2.44 8.89
N GLY A 178 -1.97 -2.89 9.05
CA GLY A 178 -2.68 -3.66 8.04
C GLY A 178 -4.14 -3.28 7.92
N TYR A 179 -4.77 -3.66 6.82
CA TYR A 179 -6.20 -3.46 6.59
C TYR A 179 -6.89 -4.81 6.41
N CYS A 180 -7.93 -5.03 7.19
CA CYS A 180 -8.85 -6.14 7.07
C CYS A 180 -10.22 -5.60 6.58
N PRO A 181 -10.83 -6.14 5.51
CA PRO A 181 -12.11 -5.65 4.98
C PRO A 181 -13.33 -6.11 5.79
N HIS A 182 -13.15 -6.25 7.11
CA HIS A 182 -14.17 -6.66 8.06
C HIS A 182 -14.08 -5.82 9.34
N PRO A 183 -15.22 -5.61 10.03
CA PRO A 183 -15.20 -5.02 11.36
C PRO A 183 -14.53 -6.00 12.34
N LEU A 184 -13.57 -5.51 13.12
CA LEU A 184 -12.90 -6.28 14.16
C LEU A 184 -13.28 -5.77 15.55
N SER A 185 -13.43 -6.70 16.49
CA SER A 185 -13.75 -6.39 17.88
C SER A 185 -12.48 -6.30 18.71
N ALA A 186 -12.32 -5.25 19.53
CA ALA A 186 -11.19 -5.14 20.45
C ALA A 186 -11.11 -6.30 21.46
N ALA A 187 -12.24 -6.95 21.77
CA ALA A 187 -12.25 -8.12 22.65
C ALA A 187 -11.53 -9.33 22.05
N ASP A 188 -11.48 -9.43 20.71
CA ASP A 188 -10.78 -10.50 20.00
C ASP A 188 -9.29 -10.22 19.83
N PHE A 189 -8.87 -8.95 19.96
CA PHE A 189 -7.49 -8.50 19.71
C PHE A 189 -6.95 -7.62 20.87
N PRO A 190 -6.86 -8.17 22.09
CA PRO A 190 -6.54 -7.36 23.28
C PRO A 190 -5.12 -6.78 23.28
N GLU A 191 -4.18 -7.37 22.53
CA GLU A 191 -2.78 -6.92 22.46
C GLU A 191 -2.49 -5.97 21.29
N VAL A 192 -3.44 -5.78 20.38
CA VAL A 192 -3.30 -4.85 19.26
C VAL A 192 -3.34 -3.41 19.78
N ALA A 193 -2.39 -2.59 19.35
CA ALA A 193 -2.27 -1.22 19.81
C ALA A 193 -3.44 -0.31 19.40
N GLU A 194 -4.03 -0.54 18.22
CA GLU A 194 -5.20 0.21 17.74
C GLU A 194 -6.00 -0.61 16.71
N LEU A 195 -7.32 -0.58 16.86
CA LEU A 195 -8.27 -0.96 15.81
C LEU A 195 -9.02 0.29 15.37
N ARG A 196 -8.83 0.70 14.12
CA ARG A 196 -9.44 1.90 13.54
C ARG A 196 -10.46 1.49 12.47
N PRO A 197 -11.77 1.60 12.76
CA PRO A 197 -12.80 1.37 11.76
C PRO A 197 -12.65 2.33 10.57
N THR A 198 -12.89 1.82 9.36
CA THR A 198 -12.87 2.60 8.11
C THR A 198 -14.29 2.90 7.64
N GLN A 199 -14.45 3.88 6.73
CA GLN A 199 -15.75 4.17 6.12
C GLN A 199 -16.25 3.01 5.25
N SER A 200 -15.32 2.25 4.67
CA SER A 200 -15.57 1.03 3.89
C SER A 200 -16.01 -0.19 4.72
N LYS A 201 -16.32 0.00 6.02
CA LYS A 201 -16.73 -1.07 6.97
C LYS A 201 -15.66 -2.13 7.24
N GLY A 202 -14.40 -1.82 6.92
CA GLY A 202 -13.25 -2.60 7.35
C GLY A 202 -12.60 -2.03 8.60
N THR A 203 -11.42 -2.54 8.93
CA THR A 203 -10.62 -2.11 10.09
C THR A 203 -9.16 -2.00 9.68
N ILE A 204 -8.55 -0.84 9.95
CA ILE A 204 -7.10 -0.70 9.97
C ILE A 204 -6.61 -1.14 11.34
N VAL A 205 -5.66 -2.06 11.36
CA VAL A 205 -5.05 -2.65 12.54
C VAL A 205 -3.66 -2.08 12.68
N VAL A 206 -3.35 -1.49 13.83
CA VAL A 206 -1.98 -1.15 14.23
C VAL A 206 -1.55 -2.14 15.30
N ALA A 207 -0.74 -3.12 14.92
CA ALA A 207 -0.34 -4.20 15.82
C ALA A 207 0.52 -3.68 16.97
N CYS A 208 1.54 -2.87 16.68
CA CYS A 208 2.50 -2.35 17.65
C CYS A 208 2.40 -0.82 17.77
N PRO A 209 2.51 -0.24 18.98
CA PRO A 209 2.38 1.21 19.16
C PRO A 209 3.51 2.02 18.51
N GLY A 210 4.71 1.43 18.42
CA GLY A 210 5.86 1.96 17.67
C GLY A 210 6.19 1.12 16.45
N ILE A 211 7.20 1.54 15.69
CA ILE A 211 7.67 0.84 14.48
C ILE A 211 7.98 -0.62 14.84
N MET A 212 7.31 -1.55 14.16
CA MET A 212 7.55 -2.98 14.34
C MET A 212 9.03 -3.32 14.14
N ASP A 213 9.55 -4.16 15.03
CA ASP A 213 10.92 -4.66 14.99
C ASP A 213 10.91 -6.18 14.90
N GLU A 214 11.35 -6.70 13.76
CA GLU A 214 11.47 -8.13 13.48
C GLU A 214 12.49 -8.86 14.37
N LYS A 215 13.28 -8.12 15.16
CA LYS A 215 14.18 -8.69 16.18
C LYS A 215 13.57 -8.65 17.58
N ASN A 216 12.49 -7.90 17.77
CA ASN A 216 11.77 -7.87 19.04
C ASN A 216 10.72 -8.99 19.05
N VAL A 217 10.95 -9.99 19.91
CA VAL A 217 10.07 -11.16 20.05
C VAL A 217 8.63 -10.75 20.38
N GLN A 218 8.43 -9.72 21.21
CA GLN A 218 7.08 -9.25 21.55
C GLN A 218 6.35 -8.67 20.34
N HIS A 219 7.04 -7.88 19.50
CA HIS A 219 6.44 -7.34 18.28
C HIS A 219 6.04 -8.46 17.31
N VAL A 220 6.91 -9.47 17.15
CA VAL A 220 6.63 -10.63 16.29
C VAL A 220 5.46 -11.46 16.82
N GLN A 221 5.39 -11.65 18.14
CA GLN A 221 4.30 -12.37 18.82
C GLN A 221 2.95 -11.67 18.62
N VAL A 222 2.85 -10.36 18.88
CA VAL A 222 1.57 -9.64 18.71
C VAL A 222 1.03 -9.75 17.28
N VAL A 223 1.89 -9.58 16.26
CA VAL A 223 1.47 -9.74 14.86
C VAL A 223 1.09 -11.20 14.56
N GLY A 224 1.86 -12.16 15.09
CA GLY A 224 1.58 -13.58 14.91
C GLY A 224 0.27 -14.04 15.54
N ASP A 225 -0.01 -13.63 16.77
CA ASP A 225 -1.23 -13.94 17.49
C ASP A 225 -2.44 -13.27 16.82
N THR A 226 -2.26 -12.05 16.31
CA THR A 226 -3.27 -11.37 15.48
C THR A 226 -3.56 -12.16 14.20
N ASP A 227 -2.53 -12.64 13.49
CA ASP A 227 -2.70 -13.46 12.29
C ASP A 227 -3.39 -14.80 12.60
N ILE A 228 -3.05 -15.47 13.71
CA ILE A 228 -3.71 -16.69 14.17
C ILE A 228 -5.19 -16.43 14.42
N LYS A 229 -5.50 -15.38 15.18
CA LYS A 229 -6.89 -15.00 15.47
C LYS A 229 -7.68 -14.67 14.20
N LEU A 230 -7.06 -13.99 13.24
CA LEU A 230 -7.68 -13.72 11.93
C LEU A 230 -7.93 -15.02 11.15
N VAL A 231 -7.07 -16.05 11.25
CA VAL A 231 -7.35 -17.38 10.67
C VAL A 231 -8.52 -18.07 11.36
N GLU A 232 -8.56 -18.06 12.69
CA GLU A 232 -9.66 -18.65 13.47
C GLU A 232 -11.02 -18.05 13.12
N LEU A 233 -11.05 -16.75 12.84
CA LEU A 233 -12.24 -16.03 12.39
C LEU A 233 -12.53 -16.20 10.88
N GLY A 234 -11.66 -16.87 10.13
CA GLY A 234 -11.79 -17.05 8.68
C GLY A 234 -11.50 -15.79 7.86
N LEU A 235 -10.79 -14.81 8.44
CA LEU A 235 -10.57 -13.47 7.87
C LEU A 235 -9.17 -13.25 7.27
N LEU A 236 -8.19 -14.14 7.52
CA LEU A 236 -6.85 -14.03 6.93
C LEU A 236 -6.77 -14.73 5.55
N PRO A 237 -6.67 -13.99 4.44
CA PRO A 237 -6.72 -14.57 3.09
C PRO A 237 -5.45 -15.33 2.74
N GLY A 238 -5.57 -16.26 1.80
CA GLY A 238 -4.42 -16.92 1.15
C GLY A 238 -3.58 -15.94 0.32
N ARG A 239 -2.35 -16.35 -0.05
CA ARG A 239 -1.58 -15.64 -1.10
C ARG A 239 -2.02 -16.18 -2.46
N TYR A 240 -2.59 -15.31 -3.29
CA TYR A 240 -2.81 -15.54 -4.72
C TYR A 240 -1.86 -14.67 -5.52
#